data_AF-A0A7V3NEK6-F1
#
_entry.id   AF-A0A7V3NEK6-F1
#
_cell.length_a   1.000
_cell.length_b   1.000
_cell.length_c   1.000
_cell.angle_alpha   90.00
_cell.angle_beta   90.00
_cell.angle_gamma   90.00
#
_symmetry.space_group_name_H-M   'P 1'
#
loop_
_entity.id
_entity.type
_entity.pdbx_description
1 polymer ?
#
loop_
_entity_poly.entity_id
_entity_poly.type
_entity_poly.pdbx_seq_one_letter_code
_entity_poly.pdbx_strand_id
1 'polypeptide(L)'
;MDFFKLLKNVGKLTTIFFTIYIINQLGLAPLFSFFNISIPTQFKNIVELSSIITTWLALFSIFLILIVLFIGYLVFTGWKYRQDIPLIFKILISFILGIIVFSFAAPISMIIKIPFIPTILSSIILWAGLRTLSKKIGPISKNINIEEAINKAKQLHVSHFGSNSMEVKEAFLEKNVWIIKIICDKGLIEYKINASGDVKGWRKI
;
A
#
# COMPACT_ATOMS: atom_id res chain seq x y z
N MET A 1 -38.68 4.25 4.58
CA MET A 1 -37.97 5.50 4.96
C MET A 1 -36.68 5.56 4.15
N ASP A 2 -36.52 6.54 3.26
CA ASP A 2 -35.40 6.56 2.29
C ASP A 2 -34.05 6.72 3.00
N PHE A 3 -33.23 5.68 2.99
CA PHE A 3 -31.88 5.68 3.56
C PHE A 3 -31.04 6.87 3.06
N PHE A 4 -31.18 7.24 1.79
CA PHE A 4 -30.52 8.42 1.20
C PHE A 4 -30.98 9.76 1.77
N LYS A 5 -32.26 9.92 2.13
CA LYS A 5 -32.74 11.15 2.81
C LYS A 5 -32.19 11.22 4.22
N LEU A 6 -32.12 10.09 4.92
CA LEU A 6 -31.58 9.99 6.26
C LEU A 6 -30.08 10.37 6.26
N LEU A 7 -29.31 9.83 5.32
CA LEU A 7 -27.88 10.09 5.18
C LEU A 7 -27.59 11.56 4.80
N LYS A 8 -28.42 12.16 3.92
CA LYS A 8 -28.34 13.59 3.58
C LYS A 8 -28.66 14.49 4.78
N ASN A 9 -29.65 14.12 5.60
CA ASN A 9 -30.03 14.89 6.77
C ASN A 9 -28.99 14.78 7.89
N VAL A 10 -28.43 13.59 8.11
CA VAL A 10 -27.30 13.38 9.03
C VAL A 10 -26.11 14.22 8.57
N GLY A 11 -25.75 14.16 7.29
CA GLY A 11 -24.66 14.97 6.74
C GLY A 11 -24.84 16.47 6.95
N LYS A 12 -26.05 17.01 6.74
CA LYS A 12 -26.35 18.42 7.03
C LYS A 12 -26.19 18.76 8.50
N LEU A 13 -26.72 17.92 9.39
CA LEU A 13 -26.60 18.11 10.84
C LEU A 13 -25.14 18.09 11.28
N THR A 14 -24.34 17.13 10.79
CA THR A 14 -22.91 17.03 11.11
C THR A 14 -22.16 18.29 10.69
N THR A 15 -22.45 18.84 9.50
CA THR A 15 -21.83 20.08 9.04
C THR A 15 -22.23 21.26 9.93
N ILE A 16 -23.50 21.39 10.29
CA ILE A 16 -23.99 22.47 11.16
C ILE A 16 -23.30 22.44 12.52
N PHE A 17 -23.26 21.28 13.18
CA PHE A 17 -22.59 21.14 14.48
C PHE A 17 -21.09 21.39 14.40
N PHE A 18 -20.43 20.93 13.32
CA PHE A 18 -19.01 21.18 13.10
C PHE A 18 -18.72 22.67 12.87
N THR A 19 -19.54 23.35 12.06
CA THR A 19 -19.42 24.80 11.82
C THR A 19 -19.65 25.60 13.11
N ILE A 20 -20.67 25.25 13.91
CA ILE A 20 -20.92 25.86 15.22
C ILE A 20 -19.72 25.66 16.16
N TYR A 21 -19.14 24.46 16.19
CA TYR A 21 -17.96 24.16 16.99
C TYR A 21 -16.74 24.99 16.57
N ILE A 22 -16.46 25.06 15.27
CA ILE A 22 -15.36 25.85 14.69
C ILE A 22 -15.53 27.34 15.00
N ILE A 23 -16.71 27.92 14.75
CA ILE A 23 -16.99 29.34 15.02
C ILE A 23 -16.85 29.64 16.51
N ASN A 24 -17.32 28.75 17.38
CA ASN A 24 -17.19 28.96 18.82
C ASN A 24 -15.74 28.86 19.30
N GLN A 25 -14.98 27.85 18.88
CA GLN A 25 -13.61 27.65 19.36
C GLN A 25 -12.59 28.61 18.75
N LEU A 26 -12.73 28.95 17.46
CA LEU A 26 -11.77 29.80 16.76
C LEU A 26 -12.21 31.27 16.67
N GLY A 27 -13.51 31.57 16.82
CA GLY A 27 -14.03 32.93 16.73
C GLY A 27 -14.44 33.47 18.10
N LEU A 28 -15.47 32.89 18.70
CA LEU A 28 -16.13 33.46 19.87
C LEU A 28 -15.35 33.27 21.18
N ALA A 29 -14.76 32.10 21.43
CA ALA A 29 -14.01 31.84 22.65
C ALA A 29 -12.78 32.78 22.83
N PRO A 30 -11.98 33.05 21.79
CA PRO A 30 -10.93 34.06 21.85
C PRO A 30 -11.49 35.46 22.15
N LEU A 31 -12.58 35.87 21.50
CA LEU A 31 -13.21 37.17 21.72
C LEU A 31 -13.75 37.32 23.14
N PHE A 32 -14.49 36.33 23.65
CA PHE A 32 -15.01 36.34 25.01
C PHE A 32 -13.88 36.37 26.06
N SER A 33 -12.77 35.65 25.81
CA SER A 33 -11.58 35.73 26.66
C SER A 33 -10.90 37.09 26.61
N PHE A 34 -10.86 37.74 25.44
CA PHE A 34 -10.26 39.05 25.25
C PHE A 34 -11.07 40.16 25.95
N PHE A 35 -12.39 40.06 25.92
CA PHE A 35 -13.29 41.00 26.59
C PHE A 35 -13.59 40.63 28.06
N ASN A 36 -13.02 39.53 28.56
CA ASN A 36 -13.26 38.99 29.91
C ASN A 36 -14.75 38.78 30.24
N ILE A 37 -15.54 38.44 29.21
CA ILE A 37 -16.98 38.21 29.30
C ILE A 37 -17.22 36.70 29.47
N SER A 38 -17.94 36.32 30.52
CA SER A 38 -18.36 34.93 30.71
C SER A 38 -19.35 34.51 29.63
N ILE A 39 -19.09 33.37 28.99
CA ILE A 39 -19.97 32.81 27.96
C ILE A 39 -21.37 32.54 28.58
N PRO A 40 -22.47 32.98 27.95
CA PRO A 40 -23.81 32.72 28.45
C PRO A 40 -24.07 31.21 28.59
N THR A 41 -24.78 30.79 29.64
CA THR A 41 -25.06 29.38 29.96
C THR A 41 -25.74 28.62 28.81
N GLN A 42 -26.63 29.26 28.07
CA GLN A 42 -27.26 28.66 26.89
C GLN A 42 -26.25 28.37 25.77
N PHE A 43 -25.30 29.27 25.54
CA PHE A 43 -24.21 29.06 24.59
C PHE A 43 -23.24 27.98 25.07
N LYS A 44 -22.95 27.94 26.37
CA LYS A 44 -22.09 26.90 26.97
C LYS A 44 -22.65 25.49 26.72
N ASN A 45 -23.95 25.28 26.92
CA ASN A 45 -24.59 23.98 26.68
C ASN A 45 -24.54 23.56 25.20
N ILE A 46 -24.70 24.50 24.26
CA ILE A 46 -24.63 24.25 22.82
C ILE A 46 -23.18 23.91 22.41
N VAL A 47 -22.19 24.62 22.96
CA VAL A 47 -20.77 24.35 22.71
C VAL A 47 -20.38 22.97 23.24
N GLU A 48 -20.80 22.62 24.46
CA GLU A 48 -20.55 21.28 25.03
C GLU A 48 -21.20 20.18 24.18
N LEU A 49 -22.46 20.35 23.79
CA LEU A 49 -23.16 19.39 22.92
C LEU A 49 -22.47 19.24 21.55
N SER A 50 -22.09 20.36 20.92
CA SER A 50 -21.39 20.33 19.63
C SER A 50 -20.02 19.66 19.74
N SER A 51 -19.28 19.90 20.82
CA SER A 51 -17.99 19.25 21.12
C SER A 51 -18.12 17.74 21.30
N ILE A 52 -19.15 17.29 22.03
CA ILE A 52 -19.44 15.87 22.21
C ILE A 52 -19.76 15.24 20.85
N ILE A 53 -20.65 15.85 20.07
CA ILE A 53 -21.06 15.34 18.75
C ILE A 53 -19.87 15.26 17.80
N THR A 54 -19.03 16.31 17.72
CA THR A 54 -17.85 16.31 16.85
C THR A 54 -16.81 15.28 17.28
N THR A 55 -16.63 15.07 18.59
CA THR A 55 -15.73 14.03 19.11
C THR A 55 -16.22 12.63 18.72
N TRP A 56 -17.51 12.35 18.88
CA TRP A 56 -18.10 11.07 18.46
C TRP A 56 -18.00 10.85 16.95
N LEU A 57 -18.23 11.89 16.15
CA LEU A 57 -18.04 11.84 14.71
C LEU A 57 -16.59 11.53 14.34
N ALA A 58 -15.62 12.18 14.99
CA ALA A 58 -14.21 11.92 14.74
C ALA A 58 -13.84 10.46 15.07
N LEU A 59 -14.29 9.94 16.22
CA LEU A 59 -14.09 8.54 16.60
C LEU A 59 -14.71 7.58 15.58
N PHE A 60 -15.93 7.87 15.14
CA PHE A 60 -16.61 7.06 14.12
C PHE A 60 -15.89 7.10 12.77
N SER A 61 -15.39 8.27 12.35
CA SER A 61 -14.59 8.41 11.13
C SER A 61 -13.28 7.63 11.20
N ILE A 62 -12.56 7.70 12.33
CA ILE A 62 -11.35 6.91 12.55
C ILE A 62 -11.66 5.42 12.43
N PHE A 63 -12.75 4.97 13.06
CA PHE A 63 -13.19 3.58 12.98
C PHE A 63 -13.49 3.14 11.53
N LEU A 64 -14.18 3.97 10.75
CA LEU A 64 -14.42 3.68 9.33
C LEU A 64 -13.13 3.63 8.52
N ILE A 65 -12.19 4.54 8.75
CA ILE A 65 -10.88 4.54 8.08
C ILE A 65 -10.12 3.25 8.40
N LEU A 66 -10.15 2.79 9.65
CA LEU A 66 -9.54 1.52 10.04
C LEU A 66 -10.18 0.33 9.33
N ILE A 67 -11.51 0.32 9.17
CA ILE A 67 -12.20 -0.71 8.38
C ILE A 67 -11.74 -0.69 6.92
N VAL A 68 -11.69 0.50 6.30
CA VAL A 68 -11.24 0.67 4.91
C VAL A 68 -9.81 0.15 4.74
N LEU A 69 -8.90 0.52 5.65
CA LEU A 69 -7.52 0.05 5.65
C LEU A 69 -7.43 -1.46 5.84
N PHE A 70 -8.19 -2.03 6.77
CA PHE A 70 -8.18 -3.46 7.05
C PHE A 70 -8.66 -4.27 5.84
N ILE A 71 -9.80 -3.89 5.25
CA ILE A 71 -10.35 -4.55 4.06
C ILE A 71 -9.40 -4.40 2.87
N GLY A 72 -8.87 -3.19 2.66
CA GLY A 72 -7.92 -2.93 1.60
C GLY A 72 -6.62 -3.72 1.76
N TYR A 73 -6.14 -3.88 2.99
CA TYR A 73 -4.99 -4.73 3.31
C TYR A 73 -5.28 -6.21 3.01
N LEU A 74 -6.48 -6.71 3.36
CA LEU A 74 -6.90 -8.07 3.01
C LEU A 74 -6.85 -8.31 1.51
N VAL A 75 -7.37 -7.37 0.70
CA VAL A 75 -7.25 -7.43 -0.77
C VAL A 75 -5.80 -7.40 -1.22
N PHE A 76 -4.98 -6.54 -0.61
CA PHE A 76 -3.56 -6.41 -0.93
C PHE A 76 -2.76 -7.69 -0.64
N THR A 77 -3.21 -8.56 0.27
CA THR A 77 -2.58 -9.88 0.48
C THR A 77 -2.56 -10.76 -0.78
N GLY A 78 -3.45 -10.49 -1.75
CA GLY A 78 -3.47 -11.14 -3.06
C GLY A 78 -2.18 -10.90 -3.85
N TRP A 79 -1.48 -9.79 -3.59
CA TRP A 79 -0.19 -9.49 -4.21
C TRP A 79 0.93 -10.38 -3.65
N LYS A 80 1.60 -11.12 -4.53
CA LYS A 80 2.62 -12.12 -4.17
C LYS A 80 3.89 -11.47 -3.61
N TYR A 81 4.38 -10.42 -4.26
CA TYR A 81 5.62 -9.71 -3.89
C TYR A 81 5.38 -8.52 -2.95
N ARG A 82 4.38 -8.63 -2.06
CA ARG A 82 4.01 -7.51 -1.17
C ARG A 82 5.05 -7.25 -0.08
N GLN A 83 5.94 -8.19 0.17
CA GLN A 83 6.93 -8.10 1.25
C GLN A 83 7.95 -7.01 0.95
N ASP A 84 8.35 -6.88 -0.31
CA ASP A 84 9.38 -5.95 -0.79
C ASP A 84 8.94 -4.48 -0.85
N ILE A 85 7.63 -4.22 -0.75
CA ILE A 85 7.08 -2.87 -0.79
C ILE A 85 7.35 -2.15 0.55
N PRO A 86 7.81 -0.89 0.60
CA PRO A 86 7.99 -0.18 1.87
C PRO A 86 6.66 0.05 2.59
N LEU A 87 6.69 0.09 3.93
CA LEU A 87 5.49 0.12 4.78
C LEU A 87 4.53 1.29 4.46
N ILE A 88 5.08 2.49 4.22
CA ILE A 88 4.30 3.68 3.83
C ILE A 88 3.50 3.43 2.55
N PHE A 89 4.12 2.81 1.53
CA PHE A 89 3.44 2.45 0.29
C PHE A 89 2.42 1.33 0.51
N LYS A 90 2.66 0.37 1.42
CA LYS A 90 1.64 -0.66 1.75
C LYS A 90 0.38 -0.02 2.33
N ILE A 91 0.53 0.96 3.23
CA ILE A 91 -0.61 1.66 3.83
C ILE A 91 -1.38 2.43 2.76
N LEU A 92 -0.67 3.19 1.91
CA LEU A 92 -1.29 3.96 0.83
C LEU A 92 -2.04 3.06 -0.16
N ILE A 93 -1.42 1.98 -0.62
CA ILE A 93 -2.04 1.01 -1.53
C ILE A 93 -3.24 0.33 -0.87
N SER A 94 -3.12 -0.06 0.40
CA SER A 94 -4.23 -0.66 1.15
C SER A 94 -5.40 0.31 1.26
N PHE A 95 -5.15 1.59 1.54
CA PHE A 95 -6.20 2.61 1.60
C PHE A 95 -6.93 2.75 0.26
N ILE A 96 -6.18 2.85 -0.84
CA ILE A 96 -6.73 2.95 -2.19
C ILE A 96 -7.57 1.70 -2.53
N LEU A 97 -7.04 0.50 -2.27
CA LEU A 97 -7.77 -0.75 -2.50
C LEU A 97 -9.05 -0.83 -1.66
N GLY A 98 -9.00 -0.38 -0.40
CA GLY A 98 -10.17 -0.32 0.47
C GLY A 98 -11.27 0.56 -0.13
N ILE A 99 -10.92 1.77 -0.58
CA ILE A 99 -11.88 2.67 -1.26
C ILE A 99 -12.46 1.99 -2.50
N ILE A 100 -11.62 1.35 -3.32
CA ILE A 100 -12.07 0.65 -4.53
C ILE A 100 -13.07 -0.46 -4.17
N VAL A 101 -12.82 -1.24 -3.12
CA VAL A 101 -13.76 -2.28 -2.64
C VAL A 101 -15.13 -1.70 -2.36
N PHE A 102 -15.20 -0.60 -1.62
CA PHE A 102 -16.47 0.05 -1.29
C PHE A 102 -17.16 0.66 -2.52
N SER A 103 -16.40 1.23 -3.45
CA SER A 103 -16.92 1.74 -4.72
C SER A 103 -17.56 0.64 -5.58
N PHE A 104 -16.96 -0.55 -5.64
CA PHE A 104 -17.54 -1.71 -6.33
C PHE A 104 -18.68 -2.37 -5.53
N ALA A 105 -18.66 -2.29 -4.20
CA ALA A 105 -19.73 -2.83 -3.37
C ALA A 105 -21.06 -2.07 -3.57
N ALA A 106 -21.02 -0.77 -3.84
CA ALA A 106 -22.20 0.05 -4.06
C ALA A 106 -23.13 -0.48 -5.20
N PRO A 107 -22.67 -0.70 -6.44
CA PRO A 107 -23.51 -1.27 -7.49
C PRO A 107 -23.94 -2.72 -7.19
N ILE A 108 -23.08 -3.53 -6.55
CA ILE A 108 -23.45 -4.90 -6.17
C ILE A 108 -24.59 -4.89 -5.13
N SER A 109 -24.60 -3.91 -4.22
CA SER A 109 -25.65 -3.76 -3.20
C SER A 109 -27.02 -3.39 -3.77
N MET A 110 -27.08 -2.83 -4.98
CA MET A 110 -28.35 -2.57 -5.67
C MET A 110 -29.04 -3.86 -6.09
N ILE A 111 -28.25 -4.91 -6.38
CA ILE A 111 -28.74 -6.23 -6.80
C ILE A 111 -28.92 -7.12 -5.57
N ILE A 112 -27.92 -7.15 -4.68
CA ILE A 112 -27.89 -7.99 -3.49
C ILE A 112 -28.17 -7.13 -2.26
N LYS A 113 -29.41 -7.18 -1.77
CA LYS A 113 -29.88 -6.37 -0.62
C LYS A 113 -29.49 -6.95 0.74
N ILE A 114 -28.54 -7.88 0.79
CA ILE A 114 -28.06 -8.48 2.04
C ILE A 114 -26.90 -7.64 2.55
N PRO A 115 -26.91 -7.22 3.83
CA PRO A 115 -25.84 -6.39 4.38
C PRO A 115 -24.48 -7.12 4.32
N PHE A 116 -23.41 -6.35 4.09
CA PHE A 116 -22.01 -6.79 4.01
C PHE A 116 -21.63 -7.76 2.88
N ILE A 117 -22.56 -8.53 2.31
CA ILE A 117 -22.29 -9.43 1.17
C ILE A 117 -21.68 -8.69 -0.02
N PRO A 118 -22.20 -7.52 -0.47
CA PRO A 118 -21.61 -6.77 -1.56
C PRO A 118 -20.14 -6.41 -1.32
N THR A 119 -19.78 -6.08 -0.08
CA THR A 119 -18.41 -5.76 0.32
C THR A 119 -17.52 -7.00 0.25
N ILE A 120 -17.98 -8.13 0.80
CA ILE A 120 -17.25 -9.41 0.76
C ILE A 120 -17.01 -9.85 -0.68
N LEU A 121 -18.05 -9.81 -1.52
CA LEU A 121 -17.95 -10.19 -2.94
C LEU A 121 -16.93 -9.30 -3.67
N SER A 122 -17.04 -7.99 -3.48
CA SER A 122 -16.13 -7.01 -4.05
C SER A 122 -14.68 -7.28 -3.64
N SER A 123 -14.43 -7.53 -2.35
CA SER A 123 -13.10 -7.89 -1.84
C SER A 123 -12.55 -9.16 -2.48
N ILE A 124 -13.36 -10.21 -2.61
CA ILE A 124 -12.94 -11.49 -3.23
C ILE A 124 -12.58 -11.29 -4.71
N ILE A 125 -13.42 -10.57 -5.46
CA ILE A 125 -13.20 -10.29 -6.88
C ILE A 125 -11.90 -9.49 -7.09
N LEU A 126 -11.72 -8.42 -6.31
CA LEU A 126 -10.52 -7.58 -6.40
C LEU A 126 -9.28 -8.36 -5.96
N TRP A 127 -9.36 -9.16 -4.91
CA TRP A 127 -8.25 -10.00 -4.46
C TRP A 127 -7.84 -11.02 -5.54
N ALA A 128 -8.81 -11.68 -6.18
CA ALA A 128 -8.57 -12.64 -7.25
C ALA A 128 -7.94 -11.98 -8.50
N GLY A 129 -8.42 -10.78 -8.86
CA GLY A 129 -7.85 -9.95 -9.92
C GLY A 129 -6.41 -9.53 -9.61
N LEU A 130 -6.16 -9.07 -8.38
CA LEU A 130 -4.82 -8.69 -7.93
C LEU A 130 -3.86 -9.90 -7.97
N ARG A 131 -4.35 -11.08 -7.57
CA ARG A 131 -3.57 -12.32 -7.57
C ARG A 131 -3.19 -12.77 -8.97
N THR A 132 -4.10 -12.66 -9.93
CA THR A 132 -3.81 -13.01 -11.33
C THR A 132 -2.85 -12.01 -11.96
N LEU A 133 -3.02 -10.71 -11.72
CA LEU A 133 -2.08 -9.67 -12.18
C LEU A 133 -0.69 -9.87 -11.56
N SER A 134 -0.62 -10.12 -10.25
CA SER A 134 0.64 -10.36 -9.54
C SER A 134 1.37 -11.62 -9.99
N LYS A 135 0.70 -12.61 -10.60
CA LYS A 135 1.38 -13.77 -11.18
C LYS A 135 2.00 -13.44 -12.54
N LYS A 136 1.38 -12.55 -13.32
CA LYS A 136 1.87 -12.11 -14.64
C LYS A 136 3.04 -11.14 -14.52
N ILE A 137 2.97 -10.25 -13.53
CA ILE A 137 4.05 -9.33 -13.19
C ILE A 137 5.02 -10.14 -12.33
N GLY A 138 6.14 -10.58 -12.92
CA GLY A 138 7.19 -11.31 -12.22
C GLY A 138 7.73 -10.55 -11.00
N PRO A 139 8.64 -11.14 -10.21
CA PRO A 139 9.27 -10.40 -9.12
C PRO A 139 9.86 -9.11 -9.68
N ILE A 140 9.60 -7.97 -9.04
CA ILE A 140 10.31 -6.72 -9.31
C ILE A 140 11.77 -7.07 -9.06
N SER A 141 12.52 -7.34 -10.13
CA SER A 141 13.83 -7.95 -10.02
C SER A 141 14.71 -7.01 -9.22
N LYS A 142 15.07 -7.43 -8.01
CA LYS A 142 16.14 -6.79 -7.26
C LYS A 142 17.36 -6.96 -8.15
N ASN A 143 17.78 -5.88 -8.82
CA ASN A 143 18.98 -5.92 -9.64
C ASN A 143 20.13 -6.29 -8.73
N ILE A 144 20.67 -7.50 -8.91
CA ILE A 144 21.83 -7.95 -8.15
C ILE A 144 23.00 -7.04 -8.49
N ASN A 145 23.76 -6.67 -7.46
CA ASN A 145 24.94 -5.83 -7.64
C ASN A 145 26.02 -6.60 -8.42
N ILE A 146 26.97 -5.89 -9.03
CA ILE A 146 28.06 -6.50 -9.80
C ILE A 146 28.86 -7.50 -8.94
N GLU A 147 29.07 -7.20 -7.67
CA GLU A 147 29.76 -8.09 -6.71
C GLU A 147 29.00 -9.39 -6.47
N GLU A 148 27.67 -9.32 -6.31
CA GLU A 148 26.82 -10.51 -6.17
C GLU A 148 26.83 -11.35 -7.44
N ALA A 149 26.84 -10.70 -8.61
CA ALA A 149 26.96 -11.38 -9.89
C ALA A 149 28.30 -12.09 -10.03
N ILE A 150 29.41 -11.42 -9.69
CA ILE A 150 30.76 -11.99 -9.71
C ILE A 150 30.87 -13.18 -8.75
N ASN A 151 30.35 -13.05 -7.52
CA ASN A 151 30.38 -14.13 -6.54
C ASN A 151 29.60 -15.35 -7.01
N LYS A 152 28.43 -15.16 -7.64
CA LYS A 152 27.68 -16.25 -8.27
C LYS A 152 28.46 -16.90 -9.42
N ALA A 153 29.12 -16.11 -10.27
CA ALA A 153 29.93 -16.64 -11.37
C ALA A 153 31.11 -17.49 -10.84
N LYS A 154 31.79 -17.03 -9.80
CA LYS A 154 32.87 -17.79 -9.12
C LYS A 154 32.35 -19.10 -8.52
N GLN A 155 31.23 -19.06 -7.80
CA GLN A 155 30.60 -20.26 -7.23
C GLN A 155 30.25 -21.29 -8.31
N LEU A 156 29.69 -20.85 -9.44
CA LEU A 156 29.38 -21.73 -10.57
C LEU A 156 30.63 -22.31 -11.22
N HIS A 157 31.71 -21.54 -11.29
CA HIS A 157 32.96 -22.03 -11.84
C HIS A 157 33.59 -23.09 -10.92
N VAL A 158 33.61 -22.86 -9.60
CA VAL A 158 34.05 -23.86 -8.61
C VAL A 158 33.20 -25.12 -8.71
N SER A 159 31.87 -24.99 -8.80
CA SER A 159 30.97 -26.14 -8.85
C SER A 159 31.11 -26.98 -10.12
N HIS A 160 31.43 -26.37 -11.26
CA HIS A 160 31.54 -27.07 -12.55
C HIS A 160 32.96 -27.57 -12.84
N PHE A 161 33.99 -26.86 -12.40
CA PHE A 161 35.37 -27.12 -12.82
C PHE A 161 36.32 -27.46 -11.68
N GLY A 162 35.91 -27.30 -10.42
CA GLY A 162 36.66 -27.69 -9.22
C GLY A 162 37.96 -26.92 -9.00
N SER A 163 38.24 -25.88 -9.79
CA SER A 163 39.45 -25.06 -9.64
C SER A 163 39.18 -23.87 -8.74
N ASN A 164 40.19 -23.38 -8.02
CA ASN A 164 40.13 -22.12 -7.27
C ASN A 164 40.99 -21.02 -7.89
N SER A 165 41.83 -21.34 -8.88
CA SER A 165 42.63 -20.38 -9.66
C SER A 165 41.73 -19.67 -10.67
N MET A 166 41.24 -18.49 -10.28
CA MET A 166 40.29 -17.72 -11.08
C MET A 166 40.56 -16.23 -10.94
N GLU A 167 40.71 -15.56 -12.08
CA GLU A 167 40.76 -14.10 -12.13
C GLU A 167 39.60 -13.58 -12.97
N VAL A 168 38.91 -12.57 -12.46
CA VAL A 168 37.82 -11.91 -13.19
C VAL A 168 38.47 -10.89 -14.12
N LYS A 169 38.38 -11.12 -15.42
CA LYS A 169 38.96 -10.23 -16.43
C LYS A 169 38.05 -9.03 -16.68
N GLU A 170 36.77 -9.29 -16.88
CA GLU A 170 35.77 -8.29 -17.24
C GLU A 170 34.42 -8.67 -16.66
N ALA A 171 33.68 -7.67 -16.17
CA ALA A 171 32.30 -7.80 -15.75
C ALA A 171 31.53 -6.56 -16.20
N PHE A 172 30.50 -6.75 -17.02
CA PHE A 172 29.65 -5.65 -17.48
C PHE A 172 28.21 -6.11 -17.66
N LEU A 173 27.27 -5.16 -17.61
CA LEU A 173 25.85 -5.40 -17.76
C LEU A 173 25.43 -5.10 -19.20
N GLU A 174 24.93 -6.11 -19.92
CA GLU A 174 24.38 -5.95 -21.26
C GLU A 174 22.92 -6.42 -21.28
N LYS A 175 21.98 -5.53 -21.65
CA LYS A 175 20.55 -5.84 -21.81
C LYS A 175 19.96 -6.66 -20.65
N ASN A 176 20.24 -6.22 -19.41
CA ASN A 176 19.79 -6.85 -18.17
C ASN A 176 20.41 -8.23 -17.85
N VAL A 177 21.56 -8.53 -18.45
CA VAL A 177 22.36 -9.73 -18.21
C VAL A 177 23.79 -9.30 -17.86
N TRP A 178 24.25 -9.68 -16.68
CA TRP A 178 25.64 -9.61 -16.29
C TRP A 178 26.45 -10.63 -17.09
N ILE A 179 27.40 -10.13 -17.87
CA ILE A 179 28.38 -10.93 -18.60
C ILE A 179 29.69 -10.84 -17.82
N ILE A 180 30.12 -11.97 -17.28
CA ILE A 180 31.32 -12.06 -16.44
C ILE A 180 32.30 -13.01 -17.10
N LYS A 181 33.47 -12.50 -17.48
CA LYS A 181 34.55 -13.28 -18.09
C LYS A 181 35.58 -13.61 -17.02
N ILE A 182 35.80 -14.90 -16.80
CA ILE A 182 36.76 -15.43 -15.84
C ILE A 182 37.87 -16.12 -16.63
N ILE A 183 39.12 -15.77 -16.32
CA ILE A 183 40.32 -16.50 -16.77
C ILE A 183 40.62 -17.57 -15.72
N CYS A 184 40.84 -18.79 -16.20
CA CYS A 184 41.28 -19.91 -15.39
C CYS A 184 42.31 -20.74 -16.17
N ASP A 185 42.90 -21.74 -15.52
CA ASP A 185 43.88 -22.66 -16.12
C ASP A 185 43.31 -23.41 -17.34
N LYS A 186 41.98 -23.49 -17.46
CA LYS A 186 41.27 -24.16 -18.56
C LYS A 186 40.97 -23.22 -19.73
N GLY A 187 41.29 -21.94 -19.65
CA GLY A 187 41.02 -20.92 -20.67
C GLY A 187 40.07 -19.81 -20.20
N LEU A 188 39.56 -19.02 -21.14
CA LEU A 188 38.61 -17.93 -20.87
C LEU A 188 37.18 -18.48 -20.85
N ILE A 189 36.44 -18.26 -19.77
CA ILE A 189 35.05 -18.70 -19.63
C ILE A 189 34.15 -17.49 -19.39
N GLU A 190 33.08 -17.40 -20.16
CA GLU A 190 32.07 -16.36 -20.05
C GLU A 190 30.81 -16.93 -19.36
N TYR A 191 30.43 -16.30 -18.26
CA TYR A 191 29.21 -16.58 -17.50
C TYR A 191 28.15 -15.51 -17.79
N LYS A 192 26.92 -15.94 -18.03
CA LYS A 192 25.76 -15.07 -18.25
C LYS A 192 24.79 -15.21 -17.07
N ILE A 193 24.62 -14.14 -16.32
CA ILE A 193 23.74 -14.09 -15.14
C ILE A 193 22.71 -12.98 -15.36
N ASN A 194 21.42 -13.27 -15.24
CA ASN A 194 20.40 -12.22 -15.29
C ASN A 194 20.59 -11.21 -14.16
N ALA A 195 20.17 -9.97 -14.37
CA ALA A 195 20.15 -8.97 -13.29
C ALA A 195 19.23 -9.38 -12.12
N SER A 196 18.33 -10.35 -12.31
CA SER A 196 17.54 -10.98 -11.23
C SER A 196 18.32 -12.04 -10.43
N GLY A 197 19.53 -12.40 -10.87
CA GLY A 197 20.41 -13.37 -10.23
C GLY A 197 20.31 -14.81 -10.72
N ASP A 198 19.50 -15.08 -11.75
CA ASP A 198 19.41 -16.40 -12.38
C ASP A 198 20.53 -16.64 -13.38
N VAL A 199 21.05 -17.87 -13.43
CA VAL A 199 22.12 -18.26 -14.35
C VAL A 199 21.52 -18.61 -15.70
N LYS A 200 21.85 -17.86 -16.75
CA LYS A 200 21.42 -18.17 -18.12
C LYS A 200 22.28 -19.24 -18.79
N GLY A 201 23.53 -19.35 -18.37
CA GLY A 201 24.46 -20.36 -18.87
C GLY A 201 25.90 -19.85 -18.89
N TRP A 202 26.79 -20.67 -19.40
CA TRP A 202 28.21 -20.37 -19.56
C TRP A 202 28.73 -20.89 -20.89
N ARG A 203 29.81 -20.29 -21.40
CA ARG A 203 30.51 -20.75 -22.61
C ARG A 203 32.02 -20.56 -22.45
N LYS A 204 32.79 -21.48 -23.04
CA LYS A 204 34.24 -21.34 -23.19
C LYS A 204 34.53 -20.53 -24.45
N ILE A 205 35.47 -19.58 -24.34
CA ILE A 205 35.96 -18.74 -25.44
C ILE A 205 37.37 -19.18 -25.80
#